data_AF-O99666-F1
#
_entry.id   AF-O99666-F1
#
_cell.length_a   1.000
_cell.length_b   1.000
_cell.length_c   1.000
_cell.angle_alpha   90.00
_cell.angle_beta   90.00
_cell.angle_gamma   90.00
#
_symmetry.space_group_name_H-M   'P 1'
#
loop_
_entity.id
_entity.type
_entity.pdbx_description
1 polymer ?
#
loop_
_entity_poly.entity_id
_entity_poly.type
_entity_poly.pdbx_seq_one_letter_code
_entity_poly.pdbx_strand_id
1 'polypeptide(L)' 'FFHGVCFFFLGEYANMILMSSLCTLLFLGGWLPILDIPIFQAIPGSVWFSTKVLLFPFVYIWVRAAFPRYRYDQLM' A
#
# COMPACT_ATOMS: atom_id res chain seq x y z
N PHE A 1 -13.20 19.94 19.35
CA PHE A 1 -13.28 18.51 19.70
C PHE A 1 -13.45 17.60 18.47
N PHE A 2 -14.15 18.02 17.41
CA PHE A 2 -14.34 17.20 16.19
C PHE A 2 -13.14 17.16 15.21
N HIS A 3 -12.32 18.22 15.16
CA HIS A 3 -11.21 18.30 14.19
C HIS A 3 -10.09 17.28 14.45
N GLY A 4 -9.73 17.01 15.72
CA GLY A 4 -8.59 16.13 16.04
C GLY A 4 -8.80 14.68 15.64
N VAL A 5 -10.02 14.17 15.73
CA VAL A 5 -10.37 12.79 15.36
C VAL A 5 -10.20 12.56 13.86
N CYS A 6 -10.51 13.57 13.03
CA CYS A 6 -10.32 13.51 11.58
C CYS A 6 -8.83 13.39 11.21
N PHE A 7 -7.97 14.20 11.82
CA PHE A 7 -6.53 14.14 11.58
C PHE A 7 -5.89 12.84 12.08
N PHE A 8 -6.41 12.24 13.16
CA PHE A 8 -5.96 10.94 13.63
C PHE A 8 -6.28 9.83 12.60
N PHE A 9 -7.51 9.76 12.09
CA PHE A 9 -7.86 8.81 11.04
C PHE A 9 -7.08 9.05 9.75
N LEU A 10 -6.91 10.32 9.35
CA LEU A 10 -6.11 10.68 8.19
C LEU A 10 -4.65 10.22 8.35
N GLY A 11 -4.08 10.37 9.56
CA GLY A 11 -2.73 9.90 9.88
C GLY A 11 -2.56 8.38 9.80
N GLU A 12 -3.53 7.61 10.30
CA GLU A 12 -3.54 6.15 10.18
C GLU A 12 -3.56 5.70 8.70
N TYR A 13 -4.43 6.31 7.88
CA TYR A 13 -4.48 6.02 6.45
C TYR A 13 -3.22 6.49 5.70
N ALA A 14 -2.64 7.62 6.08
CA ALA A 14 -1.38 8.10 5.50
C ALA A 14 -0.22 7.16 5.82
N ASN A 15 -0.12 6.66 7.06
CA ASN A 15 0.89 5.68 7.45
C ASN A 15 0.73 4.36 6.67
N MET A 16 -0.52 3.91 6.44
CA MET A 16 -0.78 2.72 5.63
C MET A 16 -0.27 2.89 4.18
N ILE A 17 -0.50 4.06 3.57
CA ILE A 17 -0.01 4.36 2.20
C ILE A 17 1.52 4.47 2.17
N LEU A 18 2.13 5.05 3.21
CA LEU A 18 3.59 5.17 3.32
C LEU A 18 4.25 3.79 3.45
N MET A 19 3.73 2.89 4.29
CA MET A 19 4.28 1.54 4.43
C MET A 19 4.09 0.73 3.15
N SER A 20 2.95 0.90 2.47
CA SER A 20 2.73 0.34 1.12
C SER A 20 3.78 0.83 0.12
N SER A 21 4.04 2.14 0.08
CA SER A 21 5.01 2.75 -0.84
C SER A 21 6.44 2.29 -0.57
N LEU A 22 6.83 2.10 0.69
CA LEU A 22 8.12 1.52 1.06
C LEU A 22 8.21 0.05 0.62
N CYS A 23 7.17 -0.76 0.83
CA CYS A 23 7.16 -2.16 0.39
C CYS A 23 7.31 -2.32 -1.13
N THR A 24 6.63 -1.49 -1.94
CA THR A 24 6.80 -1.54 -3.41
C THR A 24 8.20 -1.08 -3.85
N LEU A 25 8.81 -0.12 -3.16
CA LEU A 25 10.19 0.31 -3.46
C LEU A 25 11.19 -0.80 -3.14
N LEU A 26 11.08 -1.41 -1.96
CA LEU A 26 12.07 -2.37 -1.46
C LEU A 26 11.92 -3.77 -2.09
N PHE A 27 10.69 -4.24 -2.36
CA PHE A 27 10.46 -5.62 -2.83
C PHE A 27 10.04 -5.72 -4.29
N LEU A 28 9.30 -4.75 -4.84
CA LEU A 28 8.78 -4.79 -6.22
C LEU A 28 9.54 -3.91 -7.21
N GLY A 29 10.74 -3.45 -6.82
CA GLY A 29 11.63 -2.67 -7.68
C GLY A 29 11.08 -1.29 -8.06
N GLY A 30 10.08 -0.78 -7.33
CA GLY A 30 9.51 0.56 -7.50
C GLY A 30 9.13 0.90 -8.94
N TRP A 31 10.06 1.57 -9.61
CA TRP A 31 9.94 2.20 -10.92
C TRP A 31 10.28 1.27 -12.08
N LEU A 32 10.83 0.09 -11.80
CA LEU A 32 11.20 -0.87 -12.84
C LEU A 32 9.96 -1.61 -13.40
N PRO A 33 9.87 -1.78 -14.73
CA PRO A 33 8.89 -2.65 -15.36
C PRO A 33 9.16 -4.11 -14.95
N ILE A 34 8.10 -4.91 -14.85
CA ILE A 34 8.16 -6.31 -14.38
C ILE A 34 8.87 -7.22 -15.41
N LEU A 35 8.88 -6.83 -16.69
CA LEU A 35 9.50 -7.53 -17.82
C LEU A 35 10.12 -6.50 -18.77
N ASP A 36 11.36 -6.74 -19.23
CA ASP A 36 12.06 -5.95 -20.26
C ASP A 36 11.46 -6.21 -21.65
N ILE A 37 10.18 -5.84 -21.83
CA ILE A 37 9.49 -5.87 -23.11
C ILE A 37 9.28 -4.41 -23.56
N PRO A 38 9.57 -4.06 -24.82
CA PRO A 38 9.54 -2.68 -25.31
C PRO A 38 8.19 -1.98 -25.15
N ILE A 39 7.08 -2.73 -25.08
CA ILE A 39 5.73 -2.20 -24.82
C ILE A 39 5.58 -1.67 -23.38
N PHE A 40 6.23 -2.27 -22.39
CA PHE A 40 6.18 -1.82 -21.00
C PHE A 40 7.12 -0.65 -20.70
N GLN A 41 8.12 -0.41 -21.57
CA GLN A 41 9.04 0.73 -21.48
C GLN A 41 8.41 2.05 -21.94
N ALA A 42 7.36 1.98 -22.77
CA ALA A 42 6.62 3.15 -23.25
C ALA A 42 5.74 3.79 -22.16
N ILE A 43 5.42 3.04 -21.09
CA ILE A 43 4.63 3.54 -19.97
C ILE A 43 5.59 4.22 -18.97
N PRO A 44 5.36 5.48 -18.58
CA PRO A 44 6.21 6.15 -17.61
C PRO A 44 6.24 5.36 -16.29
N GLY A 45 7.44 5.10 -15.75
CA GLY A 45 7.64 4.28 -14.55
C GLY A 45 6.86 4.73 -13.31
N SER A 46 6.43 6.00 -13.28
CA SER A 46 5.53 6.56 -12.26
C SER A 46 4.14 5.89 -12.24
N VAL A 47 3.61 5.48 -13.39
CA VAL A 47 2.33 4.75 -13.49
C VAL A 47 2.51 3.34 -12.92
N TRP A 48 3.63 2.69 -13.21
CA TRP A 48 3.94 1.38 -12.64
C TRP A 48 4.07 1.42 -11.12
N PHE A 49 4.72 2.45 -10.60
CA PHE A 49 4.80 2.69 -9.18
C PHE A 49 3.39 2.87 -8.57
N SER A 50 2.57 3.76 -9.15
CA SER A 50 1.23 4.05 -8.65
C SER A 50 0.31 2.83 -8.64
N THR A 51 0.34 2.01 -9.69
CA THR A 51 -0.45 0.77 -9.75
C THR A 51 -0.02 -0.25 -8.68
N LYS A 52 1.30 -0.43 -8.47
CA LYS A 52 1.82 -1.32 -7.42
C LYS A 52 1.45 -0.79 -6.03
N VAL A 53 1.57 0.52 -5.79
CA VAL A 53 1.18 1.17 -4.54
C VAL A 53 -0.31 0.98 -4.24
N LEU A 54 -1.19 0.97 -5.26
CA LEU A 54 -2.64 0.80 -5.07
C LEU A 54 -3.05 -0.65 -4.79
N LEU A 55 -2.29 -1.64 -5.27
CA LEU A 55 -2.55 -3.06 -4.99
C LEU A 55 -2.37 -3.40 -3.50
N PHE A 56 -1.42 -2.78 -2.80
CA PHE A 56 -1.18 -3.06 -1.38
C PHE A 56 -2.34 -2.63 -0.45
N PRO A 57 -2.90 -1.41 -0.54
CA PRO A 57 -4.12 -1.02 0.16
C PRO A 57 -5.30 -1.93 -0.15
N PHE A 58 -5.43 -2.39 -1.40
CA PHE A 58 -6.46 -3.36 -1.78
C PHE A 58 -6.31 -4.66 -1.00
N VAL A 59 -5.08 -5.20 -0.90
CA VAL A 59 -4.78 -6.37 -0.07
C VAL A 59 -5.05 -6.09 1.42
N TYR A 60 -4.70 -4.91 1.94
CA TYR A 60 -4.98 -4.53 3.32
C TYR A 60 -6.47 -4.57 3.65
N ILE A 61 -7.31 -4.01 2.78
CA ILE A 61 -8.77 -4.03 2.94
C ILE A 61 -9.29 -5.46 2.84
N TRP A 62 -8.76 -6.26 1.91
CA TRP A 62 -9.16 -7.65 1.74
C TRP A 62 -8.83 -8.51 2.97
N VAL A 63 -7.62 -8.41 3.51
CA VAL A 63 -7.19 -9.12 4.74
C VAL A 63 -8.07 -8.72 5.92
N ARG A 64 -8.39 -7.42 6.06
CA ARG A 64 -9.29 -6.94 7.12
C ARG A 64 -10.72 -7.46 6.98
N ALA A 65 -11.17 -7.76 5.77
CA ALA A 65 -12.49 -8.33 5.51
C ALA A 65 -12.51 -9.87 5.68
N ALA A 66 -11.41 -10.55 5.38
CA ALA A 66 -11.33 -12.01 5.39
C ALA A 66 -11.11 -12.61 6.79
N PHE A 67 -10.39 -11.91 7.68
CA PHE A 67 -10.01 -12.46 8.99
C PHE A 67 -10.82 -11.88 10.16
N PRO A 68 -11.34 -12.74 11.06
CA PRO A 68 -11.86 -12.33 12.35
C PRO A 68 -10.77 -11.65 13.19
N ARG A 69 -11.17 -10.72 14.07
CA ARG A 69 -10.25 -9.98 14.92
C ARG A 69 -9.48 -10.92 15.86
N TYR A 70 -8.16 -10.91 15.79
CA TYR A 70 -7.30 -11.61 16.74
C TYR A 70 -7.29 -10.90 18.10
N ARG A 71 -7.26 -11.68 19.20
CA ARG A 71 -7.22 -11.14 20.56
C ARG A 71 -5.79 -10.68 20.88
N TYR A 72 -5.67 -9.57 21.62
CA TYR A 72 -4.38 -8.96 21.95
C TYR A 72 -3.41 -9.92 22.65
N ASP A 73 -3.90 -10.90 23.41
CA ASP A 73 -3.09 -11.90 24.11
C ASP A 73 -2.26 -12.82 23.19
N GLN A 74 -2.56 -12.86 21.89
CA GLN A 74 -1.89 -13.71 20.90
C GLN A 74 -1.03 -12.92 19.91
N LEU A 75 -1.02 -11.59 20.03
CA LEU A 75 -0.37 -10.68 19.07
C LEU A 75 0.92 -10.06 19.61
N MET A 76 1.11 -10.10 20.93
CA MET A 76 2.36 -9.74 21.62
C MET A 76 3.30 -10.94 21.69
#